data_AF-A0AAW9FGX6-F1
#
_entry.id   AF-A0AAW9FGX6-F1
#
_cell.length_a   1.000
_cell.length_b   1.000
_cell.length_c   1.000
_cell.angle_alpha   90.00
_cell.angle_beta   90.00
_cell.angle_gamma   90.00
#
_symmetry.space_group_name_H-M   'P 1'
#
loop_
_entity.id
_entity.type
_entity.pdbx_description
1 polymer ?
#
loop_
_entity_poly.entity_id
_entity_poly.type
_entity_poly.pdbx_seq_one_letter_code
_entity_poly.pdbx_strand_id
1 'polypeptide(L)'
;MHAQIVWSLALLLGAVHFWWWEFALRLVEIWNFWLYIFVLAYASLFFLMSTLLYPDHLQDHGGREVFFIRRRHAFFAIFAISFAFDLIDTLIKGREHFGSLGIWYIARVVAGTAIALLAMRTEDSRKLMWLGLVWLLGSVLWITMLYSELL
;
A
#
# COMPACT_ATOMS: atom_id res chain seq x y z
N MET A 1 -10.06 15.79 12.66
CA MET A 1 -8.75 15.49 12.06
C MET A 1 -8.56 14.00 12.15
N HIS A 2 -8.58 13.28 11.04
CA HIS A 2 -8.65 11.80 11.01
C HIS A 2 -7.78 11.18 9.91
N ALA A 3 -6.97 11.97 9.18
CA ALA A 3 -6.23 11.46 8.03
C ALA A 3 -5.24 10.38 8.48
N GLN A 4 -4.51 10.62 9.56
CA GLN A 4 -3.56 9.67 10.11
C GLN A 4 -4.23 8.32 10.43
N ILE A 5 -5.40 8.32 11.08
CA ILE A 5 -6.13 7.09 11.43
C ILE A 5 -6.57 6.32 10.18
N VAL A 6 -7.14 7.03 9.20
CA VAL A 6 -7.57 6.41 7.94
C VAL A 6 -6.38 5.78 7.21
N TRP A 7 -5.26 6.50 7.12
CA TRP A 7 -4.05 5.98 6.48
C TRP A 7 -3.39 4.85 7.27
N SER A 8 -3.53 4.82 8.60
CA SER A 8 -3.15 3.66 9.42
C SER A 8 -3.99 2.43 9.12
N LEU A 9 -5.32 2.58 8.98
CA LEU A 9 -6.20 1.48 8.61
C LEU A 9 -5.91 0.99 7.19
N ALA A 10 -5.67 1.91 6.25
CA ALA A 10 -5.27 1.59 4.89
C ALA A 10 -3.93 0.85 4.84
N LEU A 11 -2.94 1.29 5.63
CA LEU A 11 -1.64 0.62 5.73
C LEU A 11 -1.79 -0.78 6.35
N LEU A 12 -2.59 -0.92 7.41
CA LEU A 12 -2.84 -2.21 8.06
C LEU A 12 -3.51 -3.19 7.09
N LEU A 13 -4.59 -2.78 6.41
CA LEU A 13 -5.24 -3.60 5.38
C LEU A 13 -4.25 -3.96 4.26
N GLY A 14 -3.46 -2.99 3.81
CA GLY A 14 -2.42 -3.21 2.80
C GLY A 14 -1.38 -4.24 3.24
N ALA A 15 -0.92 -4.20 4.50
CA ALA A 15 0.05 -5.15 5.03
C ALA A 15 -0.54 -6.57 5.18
N VAL A 16 -1.78 -6.69 5.65
CA VAL A 16 -2.49 -7.98 5.71
C VAL A 16 -2.66 -8.55 4.30
N HIS A 17 -3.13 -7.72 3.37
CA HIS A 17 -3.31 -8.13 1.99
C HIS A 17 -1.98 -8.49 1.32
N PHE A 18 -0.89 -7.77 1.59
CA PHE A 18 0.45 -8.10 1.13
C PHE A 18 0.85 -9.51 1.54
N TRP A 19 0.74 -9.87 2.82
CA TRP A 19 1.08 -11.22 3.26
C TRP A 19 0.18 -12.30 2.65
N TRP A 20 -1.10 -11.99 2.44
CA TRP A 20 -1.99 -12.89 1.71
C TRP A 20 -1.56 -13.06 0.24
N TRP A 21 -1.20 -11.97 -0.42
CA TRP A 21 -0.69 -11.95 -1.79
C TRP A 21 0.60 -12.77 -1.95
N GLU A 22 1.46 -12.79 -0.93
CA GLU A 22 2.71 -13.55 -0.95
C GLU A 22 2.53 -15.07 -0.85
N PHE A 23 1.34 -15.58 -0.53
CA PHE A 23 1.08 -17.03 -0.66
C PHE A 23 1.24 -17.52 -2.11
N ALA A 24 1.07 -16.64 -3.10
CA ALA A 24 1.30 -16.97 -4.51
C ALA A 24 2.78 -17.17 -4.85
N LEU A 25 3.74 -16.80 -3.98
CA LEU A 25 5.15 -17.14 -4.17
C LEU A 25 5.40 -18.66 -4.17
N ARG A 26 4.46 -19.47 -3.69
CA ARG A 26 4.50 -20.94 -3.86
C ARG A 26 4.52 -21.37 -5.32
N LEU A 27 4.10 -20.51 -6.25
CA LEU A 27 4.16 -20.74 -7.70
C LEU A 27 5.58 -20.58 -8.26
N VAL A 28 6.49 -19.95 -7.50
CA VAL A 28 7.89 -19.76 -7.89
C VAL A 28 8.69 -21.01 -7.53
N GLU A 29 9.04 -21.81 -8.54
CA GLU A 29 9.77 -23.07 -8.34
C GLU A 29 11.22 -22.88 -7.89
N ILE A 30 11.91 -21.86 -8.45
CA ILE A 30 13.34 -21.63 -8.20
C ILE A 30 13.51 -20.36 -7.38
N TRP A 31 13.91 -20.54 -6.12
CA TRP A 31 14.29 -19.45 -5.24
C TRP A 31 15.78 -19.16 -5.31
N ASN A 32 16.11 -17.89 -5.47
CA ASN A 32 17.47 -17.40 -5.36
C ASN A 32 17.57 -16.31 -4.27
N PHE A 33 18.81 -16.02 -3.87
CA PHE A 33 19.09 -15.05 -2.81
C PHE A 33 18.54 -13.65 -3.10
N TRP A 34 18.52 -13.21 -4.37
CA TRP A 34 18.03 -11.89 -4.76
C TRP A 34 16.51 -11.75 -4.63
N LEU A 35 15.76 -12.81 -4.94
CA LEU A 35 14.31 -12.85 -4.70
C LEU A 35 14.00 -12.72 -3.21
N TYR A 36 14.76 -13.39 -2.36
CA TYR A 36 14.61 -13.27 -0.91
C TYR A 36 14.89 -11.84 -0.42
N ILE A 37 15.97 -11.19 -0.89
CA ILE A 37 16.24 -9.78 -0.57
C ILE A 37 15.10 -8.88 -1.05
N PHE A 38 14.59 -9.12 -2.25
CA PHE A 38 13.50 -8.33 -2.81
C PHE A 38 12.24 -8.38 -1.94
N VAL A 39 11.81 -9.59 -1.52
CA VAL A 39 10.64 -9.76 -0.63
C VAL A 39 10.86 -9.06 0.71
N LEU A 40 12.07 -9.16 1.29
CA LEU A 40 12.41 -8.45 2.53
C LEU A 40 12.37 -6.93 2.36
N ALA A 41 12.91 -6.42 1.26
CA ALA A 41 12.88 -5.00 0.94
C ALA A 41 11.44 -4.52 0.74
N TYR A 42 10.59 -5.31 0.06
CA TYR A 42 9.19 -5.00 -0.14
C TYR A 42 8.43 -4.93 1.19
N ALA A 43 8.57 -5.95 2.04
CA ALA A 43 7.95 -6.00 3.36
C ALA A 43 8.40 -4.81 4.24
N SER A 44 9.67 -4.40 4.12
CA SER A 44 10.23 -3.25 4.85
C SER A 44 9.58 -1.92 4.48
N LEU A 45 8.99 -1.78 3.29
CA LEU A 45 8.26 -0.55 2.91
C LEU A 45 7.05 -0.32 3.82
N PHE A 46 6.34 -1.38 4.20
CA PHE A 46 5.20 -1.28 5.14
C PHE A 46 5.65 -0.85 6.53
N PHE A 47 6.78 -1.37 6.99
CA PHE A 47 7.40 -0.93 8.24
C PHE A 47 7.78 0.56 8.17
N LEU A 48 8.48 1.00 7.13
CA LEU A 48 8.87 2.40 6.97
C LEU A 48 7.66 3.35 6.87
N MET A 49 6.58 2.94 6.19
CA MET A 49 5.34 3.72 6.19
C MET A 49 4.73 3.85 7.58
N SER A 50 4.82 2.80 8.41
CA SER A 50 4.27 2.82 9.77
C SER A 50 5.00 3.81 10.69
N THR A 51 6.33 3.95 10.55
CA THR A 51 7.13 4.91 11.34
C THR A 51 6.87 6.36 10.94
N LEU A 52 6.34 6.61 9.74
CA LEU A 52 5.99 7.95 9.28
C LEU A 52 4.57 8.38 9.70
N LEU A 53 3.74 7.44 10.15
CA LEU A 53 2.39 7.72 10.67
C LEU A 53 2.40 8.12 12.14
N TYR A 54 3.32 7.58 12.94
CA TYR A 54 3.37 7.78 14.38
C TYR A 54 4.71 8.40 14.83
N PRO A 55 4.70 9.40 15.73
CA PRO A 55 5.92 9.88 16.35
C PRO A 55 6.53 8.86 17.33
N ASP A 56 7.85 8.91 17.50
CA ASP A 56 8.60 8.08 18.46
C ASP A 56 8.19 8.34 19.93
N HIS A 57 7.66 9.54 20.21
CA HIS A 57 7.14 9.92 21.51
C HIS A 57 5.63 10.13 21.45
N LEU A 58 4.92 9.59 22.44
CA LEU A 58 3.47 9.75 22.59
C LEU A 58 3.12 11.23 22.76
N GLN A 59 2.73 11.87 21.66
CA GLN A 59 2.09 13.18 21.69
C GLN A 59 0.57 13.02 21.77
N ASP A 60 -0.08 14.03 22.34
CA ASP A 60 -1.54 14.10 22.34
C ASP A 60 -2.11 14.08 20.91
N HIS A 61 -3.39 13.76 20.74
CA HIS A 61 -3.99 13.44 19.43
C HIS A 61 -3.71 14.49 18.34
N GLY A 62 -3.74 15.78 18.70
CA GLY A 62 -3.42 16.88 17.78
C GLY A 62 -1.97 16.90 17.29
N GLY A 63 -1.02 16.46 18.12
CA GLY A 63 0.39 16.36 17.75
C GLY A 63 0.67 15.25 16.72
N ARG A 64 -0.09 14.14 16.78
CA ARG A 64 0.05 13.01 15.84
C ARG A 64 -0.36 13.37 14.41
N GLU A 65 -1.47 14.08 14.23
CA GLU A 65 -1.89 14.52 12.89
C GLU A 65 -0.88 15.49 12.29
N VAL A 66 -0.43 16.49 13.06
CA VAL A 66 0.57 17.47 12.61
C VAL A 66 1.89 16.76 12.24
N PHE A 67 2.29 15.74 13.00
CA PHE A 67 3.44 14.92 12.69
C PHE A 67 3.32 14.22 11.32
N PHE A 68 2.18 13.57 11.05
CA PHE A 68 1.92 12.91 9.78
C PHE A 68 1.91 13.89 8.61
N ILE A 69 1.22 15.03 8.73
CA ILE A 69 1.15 16.05 7.67
C ILE A 69 2.54 16.59 7.31
N ARG A 70 3.45 16.73 8.29
CA ARG A 70 4.85 17.13 8.04
C ARG A 70 5.64 16.08 7.27
N ARG A 71 5.35 14.79 7.47
CA ARG A 71 6.05 13.65 6.85
C ARG A 71 5.35 13.06 5.63
N ARG A 72 4.19 13.61 5.26
CA ARG A 72 3.34 13.13 4.16
C ARG A 72 4.11 12.85 2.88
N HIS A 73 5.08 13.68 2.51
CA HIS A 73 5.86 13.51 1.28
C HIS A 73 6.64 12.20 1.30
N ALA A 74 7.32 11.89 2.40
CA ALA A 74 8.03 10.63 2.56
C ALA A 74 7.06 9.45 2.60
N PHE A 75 5.95 9.57 3.34
CA PHE A 75 4.95 8.50 3.43
C PHE A 75 4.38 8.16 2.05
N PHE A 76 3.92 9.16 1.31
CA PHE A 76 3.32 8.96 -0.01
C PHE A 76 4.35 8.61 -1.10
N ALA A 77 5.61 9.01 -0.96
CA ALA A 77 6.68 8.53 -1.84
C ALA A 77 6.92 7.02 -1.65
N ILE A 78 7.01 6.54 -0.40
CA ILE A 78 7.15 5.10 -0.11
C ILE A 78 5.90 4.34 -0.55
N PHE A 79 4.71 4.91 -0.34
CA PHE A 79 3.45 4.36 -0.82
C PHE A 79 3.39 4.26 -2.36
N ALA A 80 3.96 5.22 -3.10
CA ALA A 80 4.07 5.12 -4.56
C ALA A 80 5.07 4.02 -4.97
N ILE A 81 6.23 3.94 -4.29
CA ILE A 81 7.25 2.92 -4.54
C ILE A 81 6.71 1.52 -4.28
N SER A 82 5.84 1.33 -3.28
CA SER A 82 5.26 0.02 -2.97
C SER A 82 4.43 -0.55 -4.13
N PHE A 83 3.84 0.28 -4.99
CA PHE A 83 3.17 -0.19 -6.22
C PHE A 83 4.15 -0.64 -7.30
N ALA A 84 5.34 -0.05 -7.37
CA ALA A 84 6.38 -0.54 -8.27
C ALA A 84 6.89 -1.91 -7.80
N PHE A 85 7.06 -2.10 -6.49
CA PHE A 85 7.40 -3.39 -5.91
C PHE A 85 6.28 -4.41 -6.11
N ASP A 86 5.02 -4.05 -5.88
CA ASP A 86 3.85 -4.89 -6.16
C ASP A 86 3.84 -5.41 -7.61
N LEU A 87 4.15 -4.53 -8.56
CA LEU A 87 4.22 -4.90 -9.98
C LEU A 87 5.36 -5.88 -10.26
N ILE A 88 6.55 -5.62 -9.73
CA ILE A 88 7.71 -6.50 -9.90
C ILE A 88 7.45 -7.87 -9.25
N ASP A 89 6.90 -7.88 -8.04
CA ASP A 89 6.50 -9.08 -7.31
C ASP A 89 5.50 -9.93 -8.11
N THR A 90 4.47 -9.29 -8.63
CA THR A 90 3.44 -9.96 -9.44
C THR A 90 4.02 -10.55 -10.73
N LEU A 91 5.00 -9.88 -11.35
CA LEU A 91 5.71 -10.40 -12.52
C LEU A 91 6.64 -11.57 -12.19
N ILE A 92 7.27 -11.58 -11.01
CA ILE A 92 8.08 -12.69 -10.50
C ILE A 92 7.23 -13.95 -10.34
N LYS A 93 5.97 -13.80 -9.90
CA LYS A 93 5.00 -14.90 -9.75
C LYS A 93 4.56 -15.53 -11.08
N GLY A 94 4.95 -14.94 -12.21
CA GLY A 94 4.75 -15.50 -13.54
C GLY A 94 3.69 -14.77 -14.36
N ARG A 95 3.80 -14.90 -15.68
CA ARG A 95 2.91 -14.21 -16.64
C ARG A 95 1.48 -14.69 -16.61
N GLU A 96 1.27 -15.98 -16.34
CA GLU A 96 -0.07 -16.57 -16.21
C GLU A 96 -0.79 -16.01 -14.98
N HIS A 97 -0.08 -15.93 -13.84
CA HIS A 97 -0.59 -15.27 -12.64
C HIS A 97 -0.93 -13.81 -12.90
N PHE A 98 -0.02 -13.04 -13.51
CA PHE A 98 -0.28 -11.66 -13.90
C PHE A 98 -1.51 -11.51 -14.83
N GLY A 99 -1.64 -12.38 -15.83
CA GLY A 99 -2.78 -12.40 -16.75
C GLY A 99 -4.11 -12.69 -16.07
N SER A 100 -4.11 -13.55 -15.05
CA SER A 100 -5.30 -13.91 -14.28
C SER A 100 -5.89 -12.76 -13.47
N LEU A 101 -5.08 -11.75 -13.13
CA LEU A 101 -5.52 -10.59 -12.32
C LEU A 101 -6.33 -9.56 -13.11
N GLY A 102 -6.24 -9.60 -14.44
CA GLY A 102 -7.04 -8.78 -15.34
C GLY A 102 -6.77 -7.26 -15.25
N ILE A 103 -7.65 -6.49 -15.91
CA ILE A 103 -7.50 -5.03 -16.03
C ILE A 103 -7.65 -4.29 -14.70
N TRP A 104 -8.42 -4.85 -13.76
CA TRP A 104 -8.67 -4.25 -12.45
C TRP A 104 -7.41 -4.12 -11.60
N TYR A 105 -6.46 -5.04 -11.76
CA TYR A 105 -5.16 -4.95 -11.12
C TYR A 105 -4.37 -3.72 -11.61
N ILE A 106 -4.28 -3.52 -12.92
CA ILE A 106 -3.60 -2.35 -13.50
C ILE A 106 -4.30 -1.05 -13.09
N ALA A 107 -5.63 -1.03 -13.10
CA ALA A 107 -6.40 0.11 -12.62
C ALA A 107 -6.08 0.44 -11.15
N ARG A 108 -5.93 -0.57 -10.29
CA ARG A 108 -5.54 -0.40 -8.88
C ARG A 108 -4.13 0.21 -8.75
N VAL A 109 -3.15 -0.30 -9.48
CA VAL A 109 -1.76 0.22 -9.46
C VAL A 109 -1.72 1.68 -9.90
N VAL A 110 -2.39 2.02 -11.00
CA VAL A 110 -2.46 3.39 -11.53
C VAL A 110 -3.20 4.31 -10.56
N ALA A 111 -4.35 3.88 -10.03
CA ALA A 111 -5.12 4.67 -9.07
C ALA A 111 -4.34 4.93 -7.77
N GLY A 112 -3.65 3.91 -7.24
CA GLY A 112 -2.82 4.02 -6.04
C GLY A 112 -1.68 5.00 -6.22
N THR A 113 -0.97 4.91 -7.35
CA THR A 113 0.11 5.83 -7.70
C THR A 113 -0.41 7.26 -7.91
N ALA A 114 -1.55 7.43 -8.58
CA ALA A 114 -2.17 8.74 -8.75
C ALA A 114 -2.59 9.36 -7.41
N ILE A 115 -3.20 8.58 -6.52
CA ILE A 115 -3.56 9.02 -5.15
C ILE A 115 -2.31 9.45 -4.39
N ALA A 116 -1.22 8.68 -4.45
CA ALA A 116 0.04 9.03 -3.81
C ALA A 116 0.56 10.41 -4.27
N LEU A 117 0.61 10.62 -5.60
CA LEU A 117 1.10 11.86 -6.19
C LEU A 117 0.20 13.09 -5.88
N LEU A 118 -1.10 12.88 -5.77
CA LEU A 118 -2.06 13.92 -5.36
C LEU A 118 -1.93 14.25 -3.87
N ALA A 119 -1.76 13.21 -3.04
CA ALA A 119 -1.62 13.35 -1.60
C ALA A 119 -0.32 14.07 -1.21
N MET A 120 0.80 13.82 -1.90
CA MET A 120 2.04 14.59 -1.70
C MET A 120 1.84 16.10 -1.83
N ARG A 121 1.03 16.53 -2.81
CA ARG A 121 0.78 17.95 -3.08
C ARG A 121 -0.25 18.59 -2.15
N THR A 122 -0.91 17.81 -1.30
CA THR A 122 -2.04 18.28 -0.49
C THR A 122 -1.63 18.47 0.97
N GLU A 123 -1.89 19.66 1.53
CA GLU A 123 -1.66 19.97 2.95
C GLU A 123 -2.93 19.89 3.80
N ASP A 124 -4.08 19.82 3.14
CA ASP A 124 -5.39 19.74 3.78
C ASP A 124 -5.63 18.32 4.32
N SER A 125 -5.62 18.19 5.64
CA SER A 125 -5.92 16.95 6.37
C SER A 125 -7.25 16.33 5.95
N ARG A 126 -8.30 17.12 5.66
CA ARG A 126 -9.60 16.57 5.24
C ARG A 126 -9.51 15.94 3.86
N LYS A 127 -8.79 16.56 2.92
CA LYS A 127 -8.57 16.00 1.58
C LYS A 127 -7.75 14.71 1.66
N LEU A 128 -6.68 14.70 2.47
CA LEU A 128 -5.88 13.50 2.70
C LEU A 128 -6.68 12.35 3.33
N MET A 129 -7.58 12.67 4.28
CA MET A 129 -8.52 11.71 4.85
C MET A 129 -9.43 11.11 3.78
N TRP A 130 -10.02 11.94 2.91
CA TRP A 130 -10.88 11.45 1.82
C TRP A 130 -10.14 10.59 0.82
N LEU A 131 -8.92 10.98 0.43
CA LEU A 131 -8.05 10.16 -0.43
C LEU A 131 -7.79 8.79 0.20
N GLY A 132 -7.48 8.76 1.50
CA GLY A 132 -7.28 7.52 2.25
C GLY A 132 -8.55 6.67 2.34
N LEU A 133 -9.72 7.28 2.53
CA LEU A 133 -11.01 6.57 2.59
C LEU A 133 -11.37 5.96 1.24
N VAL A 134 -11.21 6.71 0.15
CA VAL A 134 -11.43 6.21 -1.21
C VAL A 134 -10.50 5.03 -1.50
N TRP A 135 -9.23 5.16 -1.13
CA TRP A 135 -8.27 4.07 -1.29
C TRP A 135 -8.62 2.84 -0.44
N LEU A 136 -8.99 3.04 0.82
CA LEU A 136 -9.35 1.97 1.75
C LEU A 136 -10.57 1.20 1.26
N LEU A 137 -11.65 1.91 0.92
CA LEU A 137 -12.89 1.30 0.42
C LEU A 137 -12.67 0.62 -0.92
N GLY A 138 -11.95 1.26 -1.84
CA GLY A 138 -11.57 0.67 -3.12
C GLY A 138 -10.75 -0.59 -2.96
N SER A 139 -9.83 -0.62 -1.99
CA SER A 139 -9.02 -1.81 -1.66
C SER A 139 -9.89 -2.92 -1.10
N VAL A 140 -10.79 -2.65 -0.16
CA VAL A 140 -11.72 -3.66 0.38
C VAL A 140 -12.58 -4.24 -0.74
N LEU A 141 -13.20 -3.39 -1.56
CA LEU A 141 -14.03 -3.83 -2.69
C LEU A 141 -13.23 -4.71 -3.65
N TRP A 142 -12.05 -4.26 -4.08
CA TRP A 142 -11.22 -5.02 -5.00
C TRP A 142 -10.76 -6.36 -4.41
N ILE A 143 -10.33 -6.37 -3.13
CA ILE A 143 -9.95 -7.61 -2.42
C ILE A 143 -11.14 -8.58 -2.40
N THR A 144 -12.33 -8.10 -2.04
CA THR A 144 -13.52 -8.95 -2.03
C THR A 144 -13.82 -9.48 -3.42
N MET A 145 -13.83 -8.63 -4.45
CA MET A 145 -14.11 -9.06 -5.83
C MET A 145 -13.11 -10.12 -6.31
N LEU A 146 -11.82 -9.92 -6.04
CA LEU A 146 -10.76 -10.83 -6.47
C LEU A 146 -10.88 -12.22 -5.82
N TYR A 147 -11.23 -12.31 -4.54
CA TYR A 147 -11.23 -13.59 -3.80
C TYR A 147 -12.61 -14.22 -3.59
N SER A 148 -13.70 -13.56 -3.98
CA SER A 148 -15.08 -14.08 -3.81
C SER A 148 -15.75 -14.56 -5.10
N GLU A 149 -14.99 -14.76 -6.18
CA GLU A 149 -15.49 -15.19 -7.50
C GLU A 149 -16.62 -14.30 -8.05
N LEU A 150 -16.67 -13.01 -7.65
CA LEU A 150 -17.65 -12.02 -8.14
C LEU A 150 -17.27 -11.42 -9.51
N LEU A 151 -16.12 -11.82 -10.06
CA LEU A 151 -15.59 -11.45 -11.38
C LEU A 151 -15.03 -12.70 -12.06
#